data_AF-A0A972MB43-F1
#
_entry.id   AF-A0A972MB43-F1
#
_cell.length_a   1.000
_cell.length_b   1.000
_cell.length_c   1.000
_cell.angle_alpha   90.00
_cell.angle_beta   90.00
_cell.angle_gamma   90.00
#
_symmetry.space_group_name_H-M   'P 1'
#
loop_
_entity.id
_entity.type
_entity.pdbx_description
1 polymer ?
#
loop_
_entity_poly.entity_id
_entity_poly.type
_entity_poly.pdbx_seq_one_letter_code
_entity_poly.pdbx_strand_id
1 'polypeptide(L)'
;MNKKKYILIFSILIFLFASCNKSVRYIYDGEQDVDSTYMYQVKSSKYKLKPNDVLHIQISTTDEEISKLFKVGDLGGNNSRSNNGGEFYLSGFTVNDTGYVQVPILGFIPAAGKTVAEFREDVTRRTHEYLTDAIVNVKFVSFKISFLGEVNRKGPIYIYQDNIDILEAVARAGGVTEYANIKKVTVVRKEEDKRIVYNLDLSDRNLLTSQKFYLYPDDIIIIEPVKAKIAQVNIKEYMFFLSAISSALTTVVLVLNLLGQ
;
A
#
# COMPACT_ATOMS: atom_id res chain seq x y z
N MET A 1 17.56 52.51 27.84
CA MET A 1 17.57 51.42 26.84
C MET A 1 16.34 51.60 25.93
N ASN A 2 16.55 51.86 24.63
CA ASN A 2 15.58 52.55 23.76
C ASN A 2 14.35 51.69 23.39
N LYS A 3 13.13 52.25 23.55
CA LYS A 3 11.83 51.64 23.19
C LYS A 3 11.82 51.01 21.78
N LYS A 4 12.58 51.57 20.84
CA LYS A 4 12.75 51.03 19.47
C LYS A 4 13.37 49.63 19.43
N LYS A 5 14.27 49.28 20.37
CA LYS A 5 14.89 47.94 20.45
C LYS A 5 13.88 46.87 20.90
N TYR A 6 12.99 47.21 21.84
CA TYR A 6 11.94 46.29 22.30
C TYR A 6 10.90 46.01 21.22
N ILE A 7 10.50 47.03 20.45
CA ILE A 7 9.59 46.88 19.32
C ILE A 7 10.18 45.96 18.25
N LEU A 8 11.49 46.08 17.97
CA LEU A 8 12.18 45.24 16.99
C LEU A 8 12.31 43.78 17.45
N ILE A 9 12.58 43.55 18.75
CA ILE A 9 12.61 42.20 19.34
C ILE A 9 11.21 41.56 19.29
N PHE A 10 10.16 42.32 19.61
CA PHE A 10 8.78 41.83 19.60
C PHE A 10 8.29 41.50 18.18
N SER A 11 8.70 42.28 17.18
CA SER A 11 8.41 42.02 15.76
C SER A 11 9.07 40.74 15.24
N ILE A 12 10.34 40.48 15.62
CA ILE A 12 11.04 39.24 15.28
C ILE A 12 10.37 38.03 15.95
N LEU A 13 9.92 38.19 17.21
CA LEU A 13 9.22 37.15 17.94
C LEU A 13 7.88 36.76 17.28
N ILE A 14 7.12 37.74 16.75
CA ILE A 14 5.87 37.48 16.02
C ILE A 14 6.11 36.75 14.71
N PHE A 15 7.18 37.08 13.98
CA PHE A 15 7.52 36.40 12.73
C PHE A 15 7.91 34.92 12.95
N LEU A 16 8.41 34.57 14.13
CA LEU A 16 8.71 33.18 14.51
C LEU A 16 7.45 32.32 14.73
N PHE A 17 6.27 32.93 14.94
CA PHE A 17 5.00 32.22 15.12
C PHE A 17 4.17 32.06 13.83
N ALA A 18 4.67 32.52 12.68
CA ALA A 18 4.02 32.30 11.39
C ALA A 18 4.16 30.82 10.97
N SER A 19 3.29 29.95 11.51
CA SER A 19 3.22 28.54 11.13
C SER A 19 2.52 28.41 9.77
N CYS A 20 3.20 27.79 8.80
CA CYS A 20 2.60 27.40 7.53
C CYS A 20 2.09 25.96 7.65
N ASN A 21 0.80 25.78 7.85
CA ASN A 21 0.18 24.46 7.89
C ASN A 21 -0.02 23.93 6.47
N LYS A 22 0.84 22.98 6.06
CA LYS A 22 0.70 22.31 4.76
C LYS A 22 -0.25 21.12 4.89
N SER A 23 -1.39 21.18 4.21
CA SER A 23 -2.33 20.05 4.09
C SER A 23 -1.88 19.08 2.99
N VAL A 24 -1.99 17.78 3.23
CA VAL A 24 -1.82 16.73 2.21
C VAL A 24 -3.03 16.78 1.26
N ARG A 25 -2.79 16.82 -0.06
CA ARG A 25 -3.84 16.83 -1.10
C ARG A 25 -3.51 15.81 -2.18
N TYR A 26 -4.41 14.88 -2.42
CA TYR A 26 -4.32 13.88 -3.48
C TYR A 26 -4.99 14.39 -4.75
N ILE A 27 -4.50 13.97 -5.92
CA ILE A 27 -5.13 14.24 -7.22
C ILE A 27 -5.49 15.73 -7.37
N TYR A 28 -4.48 16.58 -7.22
CA TYR A 28 -4.55 18.03 -7.19
C TYR A 28 -3.67 18.65 -8.28
N ASP A 29 -4.26 19.52 -9.09
CA ASP A 29 -3.54 20.29 -10.13
C ASP A 29 -3.97 21.75 -10.08
N GLY A 30 -3.42 22.50 -9.12
CA GLY A 30 -3.67 23.93 -9.00
C GLY A 30 -5.10 24.31 -8.59
N GLU A 31 -5.58 25.48 -9.02
CA GLU A 31 -6.96 25.92 -8.77
C GLU A 31 -7.93 24.99 -9.49
N GLN A 32 -8.63 24.17 -8.70
CA GLN A 32 -9.69 23.31 -9.21
C GLN A 32 -11.02 24.05 -9.09
N ASP A 33 -11.75 24.12 -10.20
CA ASP A 33 -13.14 24.54 -10.19
C ASP A 33 -13.97 23.51 -9.41
N VAL A 34 -14.64 23.98 -8.37
CA VAL A 34 -15.55 23.15 -7.56
C VAL A 34 -16.62 22.56 -8.49
N ASP A 35 -16.92 21.26 -8.33
CA ASP A 35 -17.94 20.52 -9.10
C ASP A 35 -17.58 20.17 -10.56
N SER A 36 -16.30 20.29 -10.95
CA SER A 36 -15.85 19.84 -12.28
C SER A 36 -15.74 18.31 -12.37
N THR A 37 -16.26 17.74 -13.47
CA THR A 37 -16.11 16.31 -13.79
C THR A 37 -14.98 16.09 -14.78
N TYR A 38 -14.12 15.11 -14.51
CA TYR A 38 -13.00 14.77 -15.38
C TYR A 38 -12.99 13.28 -15.70
N MET A 39 -12.81 12.95 -16.98
CA MET A 39 -12.80 11.57 -17.45
C MET A 39 -11.39 11.15 -17.85
N TYR A 40 -10.96 10.00 -17.34
CA TYR A 40 -9.65 9.42 -17.63
C TYR A 40 -9.83 8.05 -18.28
N GLN A 41 -9.14 7.83 -19.40
CA GLN A 41 -9.08 6.51 -20.03
C GLN A 41 -8.11 5.62 -19.24
N VAL A 42 -8.65 4.58 -18.61
CA VAL A 42 -7.86 3.67 -17.77
C VAL A 42 -7.02 2.76 -18.67
N LYS A 43 -5.71 3.00 -18.71
CA LYS A 43 -4.75 2.09 -19.37
C LYS A 43 -4.46 0.91 -18.44
N SER A 44 -5.43 0.01 -18.27
CA SER A 44 -5.28 -1.16 -17.40
C SER A 44 -4.35 -2.18 -18.04
N SER A 45 -3.14 -2.30 -17.49
CA SER A 45 -2.28 -3.47 -17.71
C SER A 45 -2.69 -4.53 -16.70
N LYS A 46 -3.48 -5.51 -17.13
CA LYS A 46 -3.90 -6.62 -16.27
C LYS A 46 -2.68 -7.44 -15.87
N TYR A 47 -2.63 -7.84 -14.60
CA TYR A 47 -1.58 -8.72 -14.11
C TYR A 47 -1.63 -10.06 -14.85
N LYS A 48 -0.46 -10.54 -15.25
CA LYS A 48 -0.26 -11.86 -15.86
C LYS A 48 0.33 -12.78 -14.82
N LEU A 49 -0.25 -13.97 -14.71
CA LEU A 49 0.17 -14.98 -13.76
C LEU A 49 1.64 -15.37 -13.97
N LYS A 50 2.34 -15.55 -12.87
CA LYS A 50 3.75 -15.91 -12.78
C LYS A 50 3.91 -17.16 -11.91
N PRO A 51 5.04 -17.88 -12.05
CA PRO A 51 5.40 -18.93 -11.11
C PRO A 51 5.32 -18.45 -9.66
N ASN A 52 4.85 -19.33 -8.77
CA ASN A 52 4.58 -19.10 -7.35
C ASN A 52 3.32 -18.28 -7.02
N ASP A 53 2.54 -17.83 -8.00
CA ASP A 53 1.21 -17.28 -7.73
C ASP A 53 0.27 -18.37 -7.21
N VAL A 54 -0.66 -18.00 -6.31
CA VAL A 54 -1.63 -18.93 -5.72
C VAL A 54 -3.04 -18.54 -6.13
N LEU A 55 -3.75 -19.49 -6.75
CA LEU A 55 -5.10 -19.33 -7.28
C LEU A 55 -6.10 -20.14 -6.47
N HIS A 56 -7.26 -19.56 -6.23
CA HIS A 56 -8.41 -20.29 -5.72
C HIS A 56 -9.23 -20.77 -6.92
N ILE A 57 -9.35 -22.07 -7.08
CA ILE A 57 -10.13 -22.69 -8.16
C ILE A 57 -11.25 -23.47 -7.50
N GLN A 58 -12.49 -23.10 -7.82
CA GLN A 58 -13.68 -23.79 -7.35
C GLN A 58 -14.50 -24.24 -8.56
N ILE A 59 -14.73 -25.54 -8.63
CA ILE A 59 -15.55 -26.17 -9.66
C ILE A 59 -16.78 -26.74 -8.95
N SER A 60 -17.97 -26.30 -9.36
CA SER A 60 -19.25 -26.76 -8.83
C SER A 60 -20.10 -27.33 -9.95
N THR A 61 -20.76 -28.45 -9.72
CA THR A 61 -21.66 -29.14 -10.65
C THR A 61 -22.95 -29.52 -9.89
N THR A 62 -24.03 -29.83 -10.59
CA THR A 62 -25.28 -30.30 -9.97
C THR A 62 -25.15 -31.72 -9.41
N ASP A 63 -24.17 -32.49 -9.88
CA ASP A 63 -23.87 -33.81 -9.35
C ASP A 63 -23.08 -33.73 -8.03
N GLU A 64 -23.68 -34.21 -6.94
CA GLU A 64 -23.11 -34.13 -5.60
C GLU A 64 -21.85 -35.02 -5.43
N GLU A 65 -21.81 -36.19 -6.07
CA GLU A 65 -20.68 -37.10 -5.97
C GLU A 65 -19.46 -36.55 -6.71
N ILE A 66 -19.69 -35.99 -7.89
CA ILE A 66 -18.62 -35.39 -8.68
C ILE A 66 -18.14 -34.09 -8.02
N SER A 67 -19.04 -33.27 -7.48
CA SER A 67 -18.66 -32.04 -6.76
C SER A 67 -17.70 -32.33 -5.60
N LYS A 68 -17.86 -33.46 -4.89
CA LYS A 68 -16.95 -33.87 -3.80
C LYS A 68 -15.52 -34.12 -4.28
N LEU A 69 -15.32 -34.58 -5.51
CA LEU A 69 -13.99 -34.83 -6.07
C LEU A 69 -13.19 -33.53 -6.34
N PHE A 70 -13.88 -32.39 -6.47
CA PHE A 70 -13.26 -31.09 -6.71
C PHE A 70 -13.11 -30.21 -5.46
N LYS A 71 -13.66 -30.64 -4.31
CA LYS A 71 -13.53 -29.93 -3.03
C LYS A 71 -12.16 -30.22 -2.40
N VAL A 72 -11.14 -29.44 -2.77
CA VAL A 72 -9.83 -29.45 -2.11
C VAL A 72 -9.90 -28.56 -0.86
N GLY A 73 -10.10 -29.16 0.32
CA GLY A 73 -10.02 -28.45 1.61
C GLY A 73 -11.18 -28.66 2.59
N ASP A 74 -12.22 -29.44 2.27
CA ASP A 74 -13.34 -29.71 3.20
C ASP A 74 -13.05 -30.88 4.17
N LEU A 75 -11.78 -31.10 4.50
CA LEU A 75 -11.31 -32.13 5.44
C LEU A 75 -11.03 -31.50 6.81
N GLY A 76 -12.04 -30.97 7.48
CA GLY A 76 -11.87 -30.48 8.86
C GLY A 76 -12.99 -29.59 9.36
N GLY A 77 -13.86 -30.14 10.20
CA GLY A 77 -14.94 -29.41 10.83
C GLY A 77 -14.51 -28.31 11.80
N ASN A 78 -15.53 -27.57 12.23
CA ASN A 78 -15.58 -26.48 13.20
C ASN A 78 -15.21 -25.06 12.73
N ASN A 79 -16.27 -24.27 12.60
CA ASN A 79 -16.37 -22.83 12.76
C ASN A 79 -15.30 -22.24 13.70
N SER A 80 -14.24 -21.72 13.11
CA SER A 80 -13.46 -20.63 13.68
C SER A 80 -13.12 -19.71 12.54
N ARG A 81 -13.99 -18.70 12.33
CA ARG A 81 -13.79 -17.59 11.41
C ARG A 81 -12.55 -16.80 11.85
N SER A 82 -11.38 -17.33 11.55
CA SER A 82 -10.13 -16.60 11.66
C SER A 82 -9.94 -15.85 10.35
N ASN A 83 -10.00 -14.52 10.39
CA ASN A 83 -9.72 -13.63 9.25
C ASN A 83 -8.25 -13.69 8.76
N ASN A 84 -7.52 -14.76 9.08
CA ASN A 84 -6.14 -14.95 8.68
C ASN A 84 -6.11 -15.72 7.36
N GLY A 85 -5.65 -15.07 6.29
CA GLY A 85 -5.48 -15.64 4.95
C GLY A 85 -4.53 -16.84 4.82
N GLY A 86 -4.10 -17.44 5.94
CA GLY A 86 -3.32 -18.68 5.96
C GLY A 86 -4.14 -19.92 5.56
N GLU A 87 -5.46 -19.91 5.77
CA GLU A 87 -6.33 -21.04 5.38
C GLU A 87 -6.39 -21.22 3.86
N PHE A 88 -6.40 -20.10 3.11
CA PHE A 88 -6.35 -20.14 1.64
C PHE A 88 -5.00 -20.55 1.07
N TYR A 89 -3.90 -20.42 1.82
CA TYR A 89 -2.59 -20.94 1.38
C TYR A 89 -2.58 -22.47 1.36
N LEU A 90 -3.33 -23.10 2.26
CA LEU A 90 -3.43 -24.56 2.36
C LEU A 90 -4.40 -25.16 1.33
N SER A 91 -5.39 -24.40 0.87
CA SER A 91 -6.39 -24.84 -0.12
C SER A 91 -6.20 -24.22 -1.51
N GLY A 92 -5.11 -23.49 -1.72
CA GLY A 92 -4.83 -22.78 -2.97
C GLY A 92 -4.04 -23.62 -3.97
N PHE A 93 -4.23 -23.35 -5.25
CA PHE A 93 -3.50 -23.98 -6.35
C PHE A 93 -2.36 -23.08 -6.80
N THR A 94 -1.12 -23.54 -6.58
CA THR A 94 0.08 -22.77 -6.93
C THR A 94 0.46 -22.97 -8.40
N VAL A 95 0.82 -21.88 -9.08
CA VAL A 95 1.48 -21.92 -10.38
C VAL A 95 2.91 -22.43 -10.17
N ASN A 96 3.23 -23.60 -10.71
CA ASN A 96 4.56 -24.20 -10.53
C ASN A 96 5.65 -23.44 -11.32
N ASP A 97 6.91 -23.82 -11.11
CA ASP A 97 8.08 -23.20 -11.78
C ASP A 97 8.03 -23.29 -13.30
N THR A 98 7.34 -24.30 -13.85
CA THR A 98 7.12 -24.46 -15.30
C THR A 98 5.94 -23.65 -15.84
N GLY A 99 5.20 -22.94 -14.99
CA GLY A 99 4.07 -22.09 -15.37
C GLY A 99 2.72 -22.79 -15.49
N TYR A 100 2.58 -24.01 -14.94
CA TYR A 100 1.35 -24.80 -14.95
C TYR A 100 0.71 -24.84 -13.57
N VAL A 101 -0.61 -25.04 -13.55
CA VAL A 101 -1.38 -25.31 -12.33
C VAL A 101 -1.94 -26.73 -12.43
N GLN A 102 -1.73 -27.52 -11.38
CA GLN A 102 -2.29 -28.87 -11.29
C GLN A 102 -3.71 -28.78 -10.71
N VAL A 103 -4.71 -29.02 -11.56
CA VAL A 103 -6.12 -29.05 -11.16
C VAL A 103 -6.56 -30.51 -11.06
N PRO A 104 -7.21 -30.94 -9.96
CA PRO A 104 -7.71 -32.30 -9.81
C PRO A 104 -8.56 -32.71 -11.02
N ILE A 105 -8.39 -33.94 -11.49
CA ILE A 105 -9.07 -34.52 -12.66
C ILE A 105 -8.66 -33.89 -14.00
N LEU A 106 -8.48 -32.56 -14.09
CA LEU A 106 -8.11 -31.85 -15.32
C LEU A 106 -6.60 -31.85 -15.62
N GLY A 107 -5.78 -32.25 -14.66
CA GLY A 107 -4.33 -32.35 -14.81
C GLY A 107 -3.62 -30.99 -14.83
N PHE A 108 -2.54 -30.89 -15.60
CA PHE A 108 -1.74 -29.67 -15.72
C PHE A 108 -2.33 -28.71 -16.75
N ILE A 109 -2.67 -27.50 -16.31
CA ILE A 109 -3.23 -26.44 -17.16
C ILE A 109 -2.24 -25.27 -17.22
N PRO A 110 -1.86 -24.78 -18.41
CA PRO A 110 -0.93 -23.66 -18.54
C PRO A 110 -1.55 -22.37 -18.00
N ALA A 111 -0.88 -21.72 -17.04
CA ALA A 111 -1.34 -20.53 -16.34
C ALA A 111 -0.44 -19.32 -16.55
N ALA A 112 0.89 -19.52 -16.56
CA ALA A 112 1.84 -18.41 -16.68
C ALA A 112 1.62 -17.60 -17.96
N GLY A 113 1.71 -16.28 -17.84
CA GLY A 113 1.51 -15.33 -18.95
C GLY A 113 0.05 -15.03 -19.29
N LYS A 114 -0.91 -15.78 -18.73
CA LYS A 114 -2.35 -15.50 -18.83
C LYS A 114 -2.82 -14.59 -17.69
N THR A 115 -3.89 -13.85 -17.93
CA THR A 115 -4.67 -13.21 -16.88
C THR A 115 -5.53 -14.25 -16.16
N VAL A 116 -6.00 -13.93 -14.94
CA VAL A 116 -6.94 -14.80 -14.20
C VAL A 116 -8.19 -15.11 -15.03
N ALA A 117 -8.69 -14.13 -15.79
CA ALA A 117 -9.86 -14.31 -16.65
C ALA A 117 -9.62 -15.29 -17.80
N GLU A 118 -8.47 -15.18 -18.49
CA GLU A 118 -8.10 -16.09 -19.58
C GLU A 118 -7.82 -17.50 -19.05
N PHE A 119 -7.18 -17.61 -17.88
CA PHE A 119 -6.95 -18.90 -17.25
C PHE A 119 -8.27 -19.56 -16.81
N ARG A 120 -9.21 -18.79 -16.23
CA ARG A 120 -10.56 -19.25 -15.90
C ARG A 120 -11.27 -19.83 -17.12
N GLU A 121 -11.19 -19.15 -18.26
CA GLU A 121 -11.81 -19.63 -19.51
C GLU A 121 -11.22 -20.97 -19.97
N ASP A 122 -9.90 -21.14 -19.88
CA ASP A 122 -9.24 -22.42 -20.21
C ASP A 122 -9.67 -23.55 -19.25
N VAL A 123 -9.77 -23.26 -17.95
CA VAL A 123 -10.28 -24.23 -16.96
C VAL A 123 -11.74 -24.57 -17.25
N THR A 124 -12.59 -23.59 -17.52
CA THR A 124 -14.01 -23.82 -17.88
C THR A 124 -14.13 -24.72 -19.09
N ARG A 125 -13.42 -24.41 -20.18
CA ARG A 125 -13.46 -25.19 -21.42
C ARG A 125 -13.07 -26.66 -21.19
N ARG A 126 -11.99 -26.90 -20.45
CA ARG A 126 -11.54 -28.26 -20.10
C ARG A 126 -12.51 -28.98 -19.16
N THR A 127 -13.13 -28.24 -18.25
CA THR A 127 -14.13 -28.81 -17.32
C THR A 127 -15.36 -29.30 -18.09
N HIS A 128 -15.81 -28.54 -19.10
CA HIS A 128 -16.98 -28.89 -19.91
C HIS A 128 -16.79 -30.12 -20.80
N GLU A 129 -15.56 -30.59 -21.01
CA GLU A 129 -15.29 -31.90 -21.66
C GLU A 129 -15.74 -33.09 -20.79
N TYR A 130 -15.82 -32.90 -19.47
CA TYR A 130 -16.23 -33.93 -18.51
C TYR A 130 -17.57 -33.63 -17.84
N LEU A 131 -17.89 -32.35 -17.61
CA LEU A 131 -19.05 -31.88 -16.84
C LEU A 131 -19.70 -30.68 -17.52
N THR A 132 -20.78 -30.94 -18.26
CA THR A 132 -21.43 -29.94 -19.11
C THR A 132 -22.14 -28.82 -18.31
N ASP A 133 -22.51 -29.10 -17.07
CA ASP A 133 -23.24 -28.21 -16.17
C ASP A 133 -22.32 -27.49 -15.15
N ALA A 134 -21.01 -27.62 -15.29
CA ALA A 134 -20.07 -27.12 -14.31
C ALA A 134 -19.92 -25.59 -14.35
N ILE A 135 -19.92 -24.99 -13.16
CA ILE A 135 -19.61 -23.59 -12.89
C ILE A 135 -18.19 -23.52 -12.33
N VAL A 136 -17.32 -22.80 -13.04
CA VAL A 136 -15.91 -22.61 -12.67
C VAL A 136 -15.67 -21.18 -12.19
N ASN A 137 -15.20 -21.06 -10.96
CA ASN A 137 -14.72 -19.82 -10.38
C ASN A 137 -13.21 -19.90 -10.17
N VAL A 138 -12.50 -18.90 -10.68
CA VAL A 138 -11.07 -18.73 -10.41
C VAL A 138 -10.84 -17.32 -9.89
N LYS A 139 -10.12 -17.22 -8.76
CA LYS A 139 -9.71 -15.94 -8.16
C LYS A 139 -8.27 -16.02 -7.71
N PHE A 140 -7.63 -14.86 -7.56
CA PHE A 140 -6.37 -14.80 -6.83
C PHE A 140 -6.63 -15.07 -5.34
N VAL A 141 -5.86 -15.94 -4.68
CA VAL A 141 -6.06 -16.23 -3.24
C VAL A 141 -5.79 -14.98 -2.41
N SER A 142 -4.57 -14.47 -2.52
CA SER A 142 -4.17 -13.17 -2.03
C SER A 142 -2.78 -12.89 -2.54
N PHE A 143 -2.44 -11.62 -2.74
CA PHE A 143 -1.05 -11.21 -2.84
C PHE A 143 -0.72 -10.22 -1.75
N LYS A 144 0.57 -10.12 -1.42
CA LYS A 144 1.04 -9.14 -0.46
C LYS A 144 1.66 -7.96 -1.19
N ILE A 145 1.47 -6.78 -0.63
CA ILE A 145 2.27 -5.58 -0.91
C ILE A 145 2.80 -5.04 0.42
N SER A 146 3.90 -4.29 0.40
CA SER A 146 4.53 -3.84 1.65
C SER A 146 4.73 -2.34 1.65
N PHE A 147 4.36 -1.69 2.76
CA PHE A 147 4.60 -0.26 2.96
C PHE A 147 5.79 0.01 3.86
N LEU A 148 6.62 0.97 3.46
CA LEU A 148 7.73 1.53 4.23
C LEU A 148 7.63 3.06 4.28
N GLY A 149 8.22 3.66 5.32
CA GLY A 149 8.30 5.11 5.46
C GLY A 149 7.07 5.74 6.13
N GLU A 150 6.56 6.82 5.57
CA GLU A 150 5.54 7.71 6.15
C GLU A 150 4.09 7.29 5.82
N VAL A 151 3.70 6.13 6.32
CA VAL A 151 2.31 5.68 6.40
C VAL A 151 1.91 5.34 7.83
N ASN A 152 0.61 5.36 8.10
CA ASN A 152 0.08 5.04 9.43
C ASN A 152 0.26 3.56 9.78
N ARG A 153 0.13 2.64 8.82
CA ARG A 153 0.38 1.21 8.98
C ARG A 153 1.47 0.72 8.04
N LYS A 154 2.67 0.48 8.60
CA LYS A 154 3.84 -0.05 7.87
C LYS A 154 3.84 -1.58 7.85
N GLY A 155 4.62 -2.15 6.94
CA GLY A 155 4.78 -3.60 6.80
C GLY A 155 3.88 -4.19 5.72
N PRO A 156 3.76 -5.53 5.68
CA PRO A 156 2.99 -6.23 4.67
C PRO A 156 1.48 -6.07 4.88
N ILE A 157 0.75 -5.92 3.79
CA ILE A 157 -0.70 -6.01 3.73
C ILE A 157 -1.11 -7.04 2.68
N TYR A 158 -2.11 -7.85 3.01
CA TYR A 158 -2.65 -8.87 2.12
C TYR A 158 -3.85 -8.32 1.36
N ILE A 159 -3.86 -8.54 0.06
CA ILE A 159 -4.83 -8.02 -0.89
C ILE A 159 -5.63 -9.20 -1.44
N TYR A 160 -6.95 -9.17 -1.21
CA TYR A 160 -7.91 -10.21 -1.59
C TYR A 160 -8.78 -9.72 -2.77
N GLN A 161 -8.13 -9.23 -3.83
CA GLN A 161 -8.78 -8.76 -5.05
C GLN A 161 -7.83 -8.95 -6.23
N ASP A 162 -8.38 -8.96 -7.45
CA ASP A 162 -7.60 -9.23 -8.67
C ASP A 162 -6.66 -8.06 -9.04
N ASN A 163 -6.96 -6.85 -8.58
CA ASN A 163 -6.21 -5.63 -8.88
C ASN A 163 -6.33 -4.63 -7.72
N ILE A 164 -5.27 -3.89 -7.42
CA ILE A 164 -5.30 -2.78 -6.46
C ILE A 164 -4.52 -1.60 -7.02
N ASP A 165 -5.01 -0.38 -6.81
CA ASP A 165 -4.28 0.83 -7.13
C ASP A 165 -3.54 1.40 -5.91
N ILE A 166 -2.59 2.30 -6.17
CA ILE A 166 -1.76 2.91 -5.13
C ILE A 166 -2.56 3.75 -4.13
N LEU A 167 -3.68 4.37 -4.53
CA LEU A 167 -4.50 5.19 -3.62
C LEU A 167 -5.28 4.30 -2.67
N GLU A 168 -5.89 3.23 -3.20
CA GLU A 168 -6.58 2.23 -2.38
C GLU A 168 -5.60 1.54 -1.43
N ALA A 169 -4.40 1.19 -1.90
CA ALA A 169 -3.37 0.60 -1.05
C ALA A 169 -2.96 1.54 0.10
N VAL A 170 -2.79 2.84 -0.18
CA VAL A 170 -2.51 3.85 0.85
C VAL A 170 -3.68 3.97 1.83
N ALA A 171 -4.93 3.93 1.35
CA ALA A 171 -6.11 3.92 2.22
C ALA A 171 -6.13 2.68 3.14
N ARG A 172 -5.79 1.50 2.62
CA ARG A 172 -5.65 0.26 3.42
C ARG A 172 -4.50 0.32 4.43
N ALA A 173 -3.48 1.12 4.17
CA ALA A 173 -2.42 1.44 5.12
C ALA A 173 -2.83 2.49 6.17
N GLY A 174 -4.12 2.89 6.19
CA GLY A 174 -4.65 3.89 7.11
C GLY A 174 -4.32 5.33 6.70
N GLY A 175 -3.89 5.55 5.46
CA GLY A 175 -3.43 6.85 4.97
C GLY A 175 -1.95 7.12 5.24
N VAL A 176 -1.50 8.26 4.73
CA VAL A 176 -0.13 8.76 4.97
C VAL A 176 -0.05 9.57 6.26
N THR A 177 1.16 9.70 6.82
CA THR A 177 1.37 10.58 7.99
C THR A 177 1.40 12.05 7.56
N GLU A 178 1.29 12.97 8.52
CA GLU A 178 1.45 14.42 8.29
C GLU A 178 2.82 14.82 7.72
N TYR A 179 3.81 13.94 7.86
CA TYR A 179 5.16 14.16 7.36
C TYR A 179 5.44 13.49 6.03
N ALA A 180 4.45 12.86 5.39
CA ALA A 180 4.65 12.16 4.14
C ALA A 180 4.90 13.12 2.97
N ASN A 181 5.91 12.80 2.16
CA ASN A 181 6.11 13.44 0.87
C ASN A 181 5.36 12.67 -0.22
N ILE A 182 4.05 12.94 -0.36
CA ILE A 182 3.19 12.28 -1.36
C ILE A 182 3.59 12.56 -2.82
N LYS A 183 4.45 13.55 -3.06
CA LYS A 183 5.03 13.84 -4.39
C LYS A 183 6.21 12.94 -4.74
N LYS A 184 6.74 12.21 -3.77
CA LYS A 184 7.90 11.34 -3.91
C LYS A 184 7.59 9.98 -3.27
N VAL A 185 6.71 9.25 -3.93
CA VAL A 185 6.38 7.88 -3.59
C VAL A 185 7.14 6.96 -4.52
N THR A 186 7.84 5.99 -3.96
CA THR A 186 8.63 5.03 -4.73
C THR A 186 7.99 3.66 -4.65
N VAL A 187 7.72 3.03 -5.79
CA VAL A 187 7.28 1.64 -5.90
C VAL A 187 8.43 0.82 -6.45
N VAL A 188 8.88 -0.16 -5.69
CA VAL A 188 9.89 -1.14 -6.11
C VAL A 188 9.18 -2.42 -6.48
N ARG A 189 9.28 -2.79 -7.76
CA ARG A 189 8.64 -3.97 -8.34
C ARG A 189 9.69 -5.00 -8.73
N LYS A 190 9.47 -6.26 -8.38
CA LYS A 190 10.29 -7.38 -8.86
C LYS A 190 9.73 -7.88 -10.20
N GLU A 191 10.56 -7.88 -11.23
CA GLU A 191 10.26 -8.52 -12.51
C GLU A 191 11.37 -9.52 -12.83
N GLU A 192 11.06 -10.82 -12.75
CA GLU A 192 12.01 -11.91 -13.02
C GLU A 192 13.33 -11.68 -12.26
N ASP A 193 14.38 -11.30 -12.98
CA ASP A 193 15.75 -11.11 -12.47
C ASP A 193 16.12 -9.64 -12.18
N LYS A 194 15.19 -8.70 -12.33
CA LYS A 194 15.44 -7.27 -12.10
C LYS A 194 14.44 -6.66 -11.11
N ARG A 195 14.87 -5.55 -10.50
CA ARG A 195 13.98 -4.66 -9.73
C ARG A 195 13.76 -3.39 -10.53
N ILE A 196 12.51 -3.07 -10.82
CA ILE A 196 12.13 -1.81 -11.45
C ILE A 196 11.67 -0.85 -10.36
N VAL A 197 12.15 0.39 -10.44
CA VAL A 197 11.80 1.45 -9.50
C VAL A 197 10.93 2.48 -10.22
N TYR A 198 9.71 2.68 -9.73
CA TYR A 198 8.80 3.70 -10.21
C TYR A 198 8.71 4.82 -9.19
N ASN A 199 8.88 6.06 -9.64
CA ASN A 199 8.59 7.23 -8.83
C ASN A 199 7.22 7.77 -9.24
N LEU A 200 6.37 8.00 -8.25
CA LEU A 200 4.99 8.44 -8.37
C LEU A 200 4.79 9.73 -7.58
N ASP A 201 3.96 10.61 -8.12
CA ASP A 201 3.40 11.76 -7.42
C ASP A 201 1.90 11.48 -7.22
N LEU A 202 1.47 11.23 -5.97
CA LEU A 202 0.06 10.97 -5.65
C LEU A 202 -0.81 12.23 -5.68
N SER A 203 -0.19 13.42 -5.78
CA SER A 203 -0.90 14.66 -6.08
C SER A 203 -1.12 14.85 -7.57
N ASP A 204 -0.31 14.25 -8.44
CA ASP A 204 -0.49 14.40 -9.89
C ASP A 204 -1.71 13.62 -10.40
N ARG A 205 -2.60 14.30 -11.12
CA ARG A 205 -3.81 13.73 -11.70
C ARG A 205 -3.49 12.79 -12.87
N ASN A 206 -2.39 13.03 -13.58
CA ASN A 206 -1.92 12.16 -14.66
C ASN A 206 -1.50 10.78 -14.16
N LEU A 207 -1.33 10.61 -12.84
CA LEU A 207 -1.15 9.30 -12.23
C LEU A 207 -2.31 8.35 -12.57
N LEU A 208 -3.55 8.84 -12.66
CA LEU A 208 -4.75 8.04 -12.91
C LEU A 208 -4.75 7.33 -14.29
N THR A 209 -4.03 7.87 -15.28
CA THR A 209 -3.90 7.28 -16.61
C THR A 209 -2.61 6.47 -16.78
N SER A 210 -1.72 6.54 -15.80
CA SER A 210 -0.43 5.86 -15.82
C SER A 210 -0.60 4.36 -15.56
N GLN A 211 0.13 3.53 -16.30
CA GLN A 211 0.21 2.09 -16.01
C GLN A 211 0.81 1.80 -14.62
N LYS A 212 1.56 2.76 -14.07
CA LYS A 212 2.19 2.65 -12.73
C LYS A 212 1.21 2.90 -11.58
N PHE A 213 -0.05 3.21 -11.90
CA PHE A 213 -1.11 3.41 -10.91
C PHE A 213 -1.48 2.11 -10.17
N TYR A 214 -1.42 0.98 -10.88
CA TYR A 214 -1.75 -0.34 -10.34
C TYR A 214 -0.52 -1.01 -9.73
N LEU A 215 -0.75 -1.66 -8.60
CA LEU A 215 0.25 -2.43 -7.86
C LEU A 215 0.11 -3.91 -8.17
N TYR A 216 1.24 -4.60 -8.12
CA TYR A 216 1.38 -6.03 -8.40
C TYR A 216 1.88 -6.78 -7.15
N PRO A 217 1.74 -8.11 -7.12
CA PRO A 217 2.30 -8.95 -6.08
C PRO A 217 3.76 -8.59 -5.75
N ASP A 218 4.06 -8.55 -4.45
CA ASP A 218 5.37 -8.24 -3.88
C ASP A 218 5.90 -6.81 -4.14
N ASP A 219 5.07 -5.89 -4.62
CA ASP A 219 5.44 -4.48 -4.71
C ASP A 219 5.76 -3.91 -3.31
N ILE A 220 6.87 -3.17 -3.22
CA ILE A 220 7.27 -2.43 -2.02
C ILE A 220 7.05 -0.94 -2.29
N ILE A 221 6.19 -0.32 -1.48
CA ILE A 221 5.83 1.08 -1.55
C ILE A 221 6.58 1.83 -0.44
N ILE A 222 7.37 2.81 -0.83
CA ILE A 222 8.19 3.63 0.06
C ILE A 222 7.68 5.07 -0.04
N ILE A 223 7.24 5.61 1.07
CA ILE A 223 6.83 7.02 1.17
C ILE A 223 7.86 7.77 2.01
N GLU A 224 8.64 8.62 1.37
CA GLU A 224 9.69 9.38 2.07
C GLU A 224 9.10 10.48 2.98
N PRO A 225 9.78 10.83 4.08
CA PRO A 225 9.41 12.00 4.86
C PRO A 225 9.74 13.30 4.13
N VAL A 226 8.95 14.33 4.39
CA VAL A 226 9.30 15.70 4.01
C VAL A 226 10.57 16.14 4.74
N LYS A 227 11.40 16.97 4.08
CA LYS A 227 12.66 17.49 4.65
C LYS A 227 12.46 18.17 6.02
N ALA A 228 11.31 18.80 6.23
CA ALA A 228 10.97 19.43 7.50
C ALA A 228 10.95 18.45 8.69
N LYS A 229 10.52 17.19 8.49
CA LYS A 229 10.59 16.17 9.55
C LYS A 229 12.03 15.87 9.93
N ILE A 230 12.91 15.70 8.94
CA ILE A 230 14.34 15.45 9.16
C ILE A 230 14.96 16.60 9.96
N ALA A 231 14.64 17.84 9.59
CA ALA A 231 15.09 19.02 10.33
C ALA A 231 14.53 19.07 11.77
N GLN A 232 13.24 18.76 11.97
CA GLN A 232 12.62 18.71 13.30
C GLN A 232 13.20 17.61 14.20
N VAL A 233 13.50 16.43 13.66
CA VAL A 233 14.14 15.35 14.43
C VAL A 233 15.49 15.82 14.95
N ASN A 234 16.31 16.45 14.10
CA ASN A 234 17.60 17.00 14.51
C ASN A 234 17.42 18.16 15.51
N ILE A 235 16.39 19.01 15.35
CA ILE A 235 16.14 20.14 16.26
C ILE A 235 15.73 19.71 17.66
N LYS A 236 15.07 18.56 17.83
CA LYS A 236 14.70 18.04 19.16
C LYS A 236 15.93 17.75 20.02
N GLU A 237 17.01 17.27 19.41
CA GLU A 237 18.29 17.06 20.09
C GLU A 237 18.87 18.41 20.55
N TYR A 238 18.85 19.44 19.70
CA TYR A 238 19.28 20.79 20.09
C TYR A 238 18.37 21.44 21.15
N MET A 239 17.06 21.21 21.10
CA MET A 239 16.09 21.75 22.06
C MET A 239 16.33 21.20 23.47
N PHE A 240 16.72 19.93 23.58
CA PHE A 240 17.13 19.35 24.86
C PHE A 240 18.29 20.15 25.47
N PHE A 241 19.36 20.37 24.70
CA PHE A 241 20.51 21.16 25.17
C PHE A 241 20.16 22.62 25.45
N LEU A 242 19.34 23.24 24.60
CA LEU A 242 18.91 24.63 24.79
C LEU A 242 18.09 24.79 26.08
N SER A 243 17.19 23.84 26.38
CA SER A 243 16.40 23.83 27.62
C SER A 243 17.24 23.57 28.87
N ALA A 244 18.28 22.75 28.77
CA ALA A 244 19.22 22.53 29.85
C ALA A 244 20.01 23.82 30.16
N ILE A 245 20.50 24.51 29.12
CA ILE A 245 21.22 25.79 29.26
C ILE A 245 20.30 26.87 29.83
N SER A 246 19.06 26.97 29.37
CA SER A 246 18.13 27.98 29.89
C SER A 246 17.77 27.72 31.35
N SER A 247 17.56 26.46 31.75
CA SER A 247 17.32 26.08 33.15
C SER A 247 18.52 26.42 34.04
N ALA A 248 19.74 26.11 33.59
CA ALA A 248 20.97 26.46 34.29
C ALA A 248 21.14 27.99 34.43
N LEU A 249 20.86 28.75 33.37
CA LEU A 249 20.92 30.21 33.44
C LEU A 249 19.87 30.78 34.41
N THR A 250 18.64 30.23 34.38
CA THR A 250 17.54 30.69 35.24
C THR A 250 17.85 30.41 36.72
N THR A 251 18.40 29.24 37.02
CA THR A 251 18.83 28.89 38.38
C THR A 251 19.98 29.78 38.87
N VAL A 252 20.97 30.08 38.03
CA VAL A 252 22.04 31.02 38.37
C VAL A 252 21.48 32.42 38.66
N VAL A 253 20.58 32.93 37.82
CA VAL A 253 19.93 34.23 38.03
C VAL A 253 19.12 34.24 39.33
N LEU A 254 18.38 33.16 39.63
CA LEU A 254 17.62 33.03 40.86
C LEU A 254 18.53 33.07 42.09
N VAL A 255 19.64 32.33 42.06
CA VAL A 255 20.63 32.29 43.15
C VAL A 255 21.27 33.67 43.34
N LEU A 256 21.65 34.36 42.26
CA LEU A 256 22.21 35.71 42.34
C LEU A 256 21.22 36.74 42.89
N ASN A 257 19.92 36.59 42.60
CA ASN A 257 18.88 37.47 43.16
C ASN A 257 18.64 37.18 44.66
N LEU A 258 18.69 35.91 45.06
CA LEU A 258 18.59 35.48 46.47
C LEU A 258 19.81 35.92 47.30
N LEU A 259 21.01 35.88 46.73
CA LEU A 259 22.25 36.35 47.36
C LEU A 259 22.48 37.86 47.22
N GLY A 260 21.74 38.51 46.33
CA GLY A 260 21.81 39.93 46.01
C GLY A 260 20.74 40.79 46.67
N GLN A 261 19.97 40.20 47.60
CA GLN A 261 19.43 40.94 48.75
C GLN A 261 20.52 41.16 49.79
#